data_AF-A0A938HQ63-F1
#
_entry.id   AF-A0A938HQ63-F1
#
_cell.length_a   1.000
_cell.length_b   1.000
_cell.length_c   1.000
_cell.angle_alpha   90.00
_cell.angle_beta   90.00
_cell.angle_gamma   90.00
#
_symmetry.space_group_name_H-M   'P 1'
#
loop_
_entity.id
_entity.type
_entity.pdbx_description
1 polymer ?
#
loop_
_entity_poly.entity_id
_entity_poly.type
_entity_poly.pdbx_seq_one_letter_code
_entity_poly.pdbx_strand_id
1 'polypeptide(L)'
;MGTVIKNCFVHIASLASILGLYLTLRDKASTSEWWHPILVFFVVLITVLALAHEVWAYIKNKPKVYKTTKKINKYMHDWISAGGRVVIFSRDMSWAAEDDIQKLLTSKAEKKELTICLENEIPLTNELKLKGATIVTYKHYGHVPRSRFTIVDYERDGARVAVGVKMGGDHVIQEYRSGTHPFFAVAEDLIKFLTASLKKPDVQN
;
A
#
# COMPACT_ATOMS: atom_id res chain seq x y z
N MET A 1 5.38 13.48 4.77
CA MET A 1 6.15 14.44 5.59
C MET A 1 5.36 15.71 5.87
N GLY A 2 4.88 16.44 4.86
CA GLY A 2 4.17 17.73 5.05
C GLY A 2 2.93 17.68 5.95
N THR A 3 2.06 16.66 5.78
CA THR A 3 0.85 16.52 6.61
C THR A 3 1.16 16.26 8.09
N VAL A 4 2.16 15.42 8.38
CA VAL A 4 2.58 15.12 9.75
C VAL A 4 3.21 16.34 10.41
N ILE A 5 4.05 17.09 9.68
CA ILE A 5 4.63 18.34 10.19
C ILE A 5 3.52 19.35 10.52
N LYS A 6 2.51 19.47 9.65
CA LYS A 6 1.35 20.34 9.88
C LYS A 6 0.55 19.91 11.12
N ASN A 7 0.29 18.62 11.28
CA ASN A 7 -0.47 18.11 12.43
C ASN A 7 0.31 18.26 13.73
N CYS A 8 1.62 18.00 13.74
CA CYS A 8 2.48 18.31 14.88
C CYS A 8 2.43 19.79 15.25
N PHE A 9 2.48 20.68 14.26
CA PHE A 9 2.37 22.12 14.48
C PHE A 9 1.03 22.51 15.09
N VAL A 10 -0.09 21.92 14.63
CA VAL A 10 -1.42 22.13 15.21
C VAL A 10 -1.46 21.69 16.67
N HIS A 11 -0.95 20.50 17.00
CA HIS A 11 -0.92 20.02 18.38
C HIS A 11 -0.09 20.92 19.31
N ILE A 12 1.06 21.41 18.85
CA ILE A 12 1.90 22.34 19.62
C ILE A 12 1.18 23.69 19.80
N ALA A 13 0.55 24.22 18.74
CA ALA A 13 -0.19 25.48 18.82
C ALA A 13 -1.39 25.40 19.75
N SER A 14 -2.15 24.29 19.70
CA SER A 14 -3.25 24.02 20.63
C SER A 14 -2.77 23.92 22.07
N LEU A 15 -1.66 23.21 22.33
CA LEU A 15 -1.08 23.11 23.67
C LEU A 15 -0.62 24.48 24.18
N ALA A 16 0.06 25.27 23.34
CA ALA A 16 0.50 26.62 23.68
C ALA A 16 -0.69 27.55 23.98
N SER A 17 -1.79 27.44 23.23
CA SER A 17 -3.01 28.21 23.47
C SER A 17 -3.68 27.84 24.79
N ILE A 18 -3.81 26.54 25.09
CA ILE A 18 -4.37 26.05 26.36
C ILE A 18 -3.50 26.49 27.55
N LEU A 19 -2.18 26.36 27.44
CA LEU A 19 -1.25 26.80 28.48
C LEU A 19 -1.27 28.32 28.66
N GLY A 20 -1.31 29.09 27.57
CA GLY A 20 -1.42 30.55 27.63
C GLY A 20 -2.71 31.01 28.29
N LEU A 21 -3.84 30.37 27.98
CA LEU A 21 -5.11 30.64 28.65
C LEU A 21 -5.05 30.27 30.14
N TYR A 22 -4.48 29.10 30.46
CA TYR A 22 -4.29 28.65 31.84
C TYR A 22 -3.45 29.63 32.66
N LEU A 23 -2.32 30.09 32.12
CA LEU A 23 -1.46 31.08 32.79
C LEU A 23 -2.20 32.42 32.99
N THR A 24 -2.92 32.89 31.98
CA THR A 24 -3.68 34.15 32.04
C THR A 24 -4.79 34.10 33.09
N LEU A 25 -5.47 32.96 33.23
CA LEU A 25 -6.56 32.77 34.19
C LEU A 25 -6.05 32.46 35.61
N ARG A 26 -4.90 31.79 35.73
CA ARG A 26 -4.28 31.45 37.02
C ARG A 26 -3.98 32.69 37.85
N ASP A 27 -3.46 33.75 37.24
CA ASP A 27 -3.11 34.99 37.95
C ASP A 27 -4.33 35.75 38.49
N LYS A 28 -5.53 35.47 37.98
CA LYS A 28 -6.80 36.04 38.47
C LYS A 28 -7.55 35.14 39.46
N ALA A 29 -7.21 33.87 39.54
CA ALA A 29 -7.87 32.92 40.44
C ALA A 29 -7.17 32.91 41.81
N SER A 30 -7.85 33.41 42.84
CA SER A 30 -7.33 33.48 44.22
C SER A 30 -7.14 32.10 44.91
N THR A 31 -7.49 31.00 44.25
CA THR A 31 -7.36 29.63 44.78
C THR A 31 -6.48 28.82 43.84
N SER A 32 -5.20 28.71 44.14
CA SER A 32 -4.32 27.72 43.51
C SER A 32 -4.71 26.34 44.03
N GLU A 33 -5.76 25.76 43.46
CA GLU A 33 -6.19 24.41 43.83
C GLU A 33 -5.12 23.40 43.41
N TRP A 34 -4.68 22.59 44.38
CA TRP A 34 -3.69 21.52 44.26
C TRP A 34 -3.85 20.54 43.07
N TRP A 35 -5.03 20.45 42.46
CA TRP A 35 -5.28 19.57 41.31
C TRP A 35 -4.88 20.19 39.96
N HIS A 36 -4.72 21.52 39.87
CA HIS A 36 -4.31 22.18 38.63
C HIS A 36 -3.02 21.63 38.00
N PRO A 37 -1.90 21.41 38.75
CA PRO A 37 -0.70 20.81 38.18
C PRO A 37 -0.94 19.38 37.66
N ILE A 38 -1.84 18.63 38.29
CA ILE A 38 -2.22 17.28 37.84
C ILE A 38 -2.94 17.37 36.49
N LEU A 39 -3.89 18.31 36.34
CA LEU A 39 -4.59 18.50 35.07
C LEU A 39 -3.64 18.93 33.95
N VAL A 40 -2.74 19.89 34.21
CA VAL A 40 -1.73 20.32 33.24
C VAL A 40 -0.84 19.15 32.82
N PHE A 41 -0.41 18.32 33.77
CA PHE A 41 0.36 17.13 33.49
C PHE A 41 -0.39 16.16 32.56
N PHE A 42 -1.67 15.88 32.81
CA PHE A 42 -2.48 15.01 31.95
C PHE A 42 -2.66 15.57 30.53
N VAL A 43 -2.89 16.88 30.38
CA VAL A 43 -3.02 17.52 29.05
C VAL A 43 -1.72 17.40 28.24
N VAL A 44 -0.59 17.66 28.89
CA VAL A 44 0.74 17.50 28.26
C VAL A 44 0.97 16.03 27.90
N LEU A 45 0.70 15.10 28.81
CA LEU A 45 0.87 13.66 28.59
C LEU A 45 0.04 13.16 27.40
N ILE A 46 -1.25 13.50 27.34
CA ILE A 46 -2.14 13.10 26.24
C ILE A 46 -1.63 13.66 24.90
N THR A 47 -1.16 14.91 24.89
CA THR A 47 -0.62 15.54 23.68
C THR A 47 0.65 14.84 23.20
N VAL A 48 1.56 14.49 24.12
CA VAL A 48 2.77 13.73 23.81
C VAL A 48 2.42 12.34 23.26
N LEU A 49 1.46 11.64 23.86
CA LEU A 49 1.00 10.33 23.39
C LEU A 49 0.38 10.41 21.99
N ALA A 50 -0.44 11.43 21.72
CA ALA A 50 -1.04 11.67 20.40
C ALA A 50 0.04 11.93 19.33
N LEU A 51 1.02 12.79 19.63
CA LEU A 51 2.17 13.05 18.76
C LEU A 51 3.00 11.78 18.51
N ALA A 52 3.27 11.01 19.55
CA ALA A 52 4.02 9.76 19.44
C ALA A 52 3.28 8.74 18.55
N HIS A 53 1.96 8.62 18.72
CA HIS A 53 1.12 7.76 17.90
C HIS A 53 1.15 8.19 16.42
N GLU A 54 1.05 9.49 16.13
CA GLU A 54 1.06 9.99 14.76
C GLU A 54 2.43 9.79 14.08
N VAL A 55 3.52 10.07 14.78
CA VAL A 55 4.89 9.80 14.30
C VAL A 55 5.09 8.31 14.06
N TRP A 56 4.65 7.46 14.98
CA TRP A 56 4.74 6.02 14.83
C TRP A 56 3.94 5.50 13.63
N ALA A 57 2.70 5.97 13.47
CA ALA A 57 1.87 5.65 12.31
C ALA A 57 2.52 6.09 11.00
N TYR A 58 3.14 7.28 10.97
CA TYR A 58 3.87 7.76 9.79
C TYR A 58 5.09 6.90 9.46
N ILE A 59 5.90 6.53 10.45
CA ILE A 59 7.08 5.68 10.23
C ILE A 59 6.66 4.31 9.72
N LYS A 60 5.61 3.71 10.32
CA LYS A 60 5.08 2.40 9.93
C LYS A 60 4.52 2.39 8.50
N ASN A 61 3.91 3.49 8.06
CA ASN A 61 3.27 3.61 6.75
C ASN A 61 4.16 4.30 5.70
N LYS A 62 5.44 4.53 5.99
CA LYS A 62 6.34 5.26 5.08
C LYS A 62 6.55 4.43 3.80
N PRO A 63 6.30 5.01 2.60
CA PRO A 63 6.60 4.36 1.33
C PRO A 63 8.05 3.88 1.26
N LYS A 64 8.28 2.66 0.80
CA LYS A 64 9.64 2.17 0.53
C LYS A 64 10.08 2.69 -0.85
N VAL A 65 11.08 3.58 -0.84
CA VAL A 65 11.62 4.19 -2.07
C VAL A 65 12.74 3.31 -2.62
N TYR A 66 12.60 2.85 -3.86
CA TYR A 66 13.58 1.99 -4.51
C TYR A 66 14.18 2.68 -5.73
N LYS A 67 15.44 3.12 -5.60
CA LYS A 67 16.11 3.91 -6.65
C LYS A 67 16.70 3.08 -7.81
N THR A 68 16.72 1.75 -7.72
CA THR A 68 17.37 0.90 -8.72
C THR A 68 16.52 -0.32 -9.08
N THR A 69 16.56 -0.71 -10.36
CA THR A 69 15.87 -1.89 -10.89
C THR A 69 16.24 -3.16 -10.12
N LYS A 70 17.53 -3.36 -9.80
CA LYS A 70 17.98 -4.51 -8.99
C LYS A 70 17.31 -4.58 -7.61
N LYS A 71 17.10 -3.42 -6.96
CA LYS A 71 16.41 -3.38 -5.66
C LYS A 71 14.91 -3.64 -5.82
N ILE A 72 14.30 -3.17 -6.90
CA ILE A 72 12.90 -3.47 -7.24
C ILE A 72 12.73 -4.97 -7.50
N ASN A 73 13.62 -5.58 -8.27
CA ASN A 73 13.54 -7.01 -8.60
C ASN A 73 13.73 -7.86 -7.34
N LYS A 74 14.71 -7.52 -6.49
CA LYS A 74 14.85 -8.16 -5.17
C LYS A 74 13.59 -7.99 -4.31
N TYR A 75 13.04 -6.78 -4.25
CA TYR A 75 11.79 -6.55 -3.52
C TYR A 75 10.64 -7.39 -4.07
N MET A 76 10.46 -7.43 -5.39
CA MET A 76 9.39 -8.19 -6.04
C MET A 76 9.55 -9.70 -5.80
N HIS A 77 10.79 -10.20 -5.84
CA HIS A 77 11.11 -11.57 -5.47
C HIS A 77 10.69 -11.87 -4.03
N ASP A 78 11.14 -11.07 -3.07
CA ASP A 78 10.85 -11.24 -1.65
C ASP A 78 9.34 -11.09 -1.37
N TRP A 79 8.66 -10.18 -2.08
CA TRP A 79 7.22 -9.95 -1.97
C TRP A 79 6.42 -11.17 -2.45
N ILE A 80 6.72 -11.66 -3.66
CA ILE A 80 5.99 -12.77 -4.31
C ILE A 80 6.27 -14.10 -3.60
N SER A 81 7.49 -14.29 -3.11
CA SER A 81 7.87 -15.51 -2.37
C SER A 81 7.20 -15.61 -1.00
N ALA A 82 6.91 -14.48 -0.35
CA ALA A 82 6.29 -14.46 0.98
C ALA A 82 4.79 -14.82 0.99
N GLY A 83 4.08 -14.62 -0.12
CA GLY A 83 2.64 -14.88 -0.22
C GLY A 83 2.31 -16.26 -0.77
N GLY A 84 1.09 -16.75 -0.53
CA GLY A 84 0.50 -17.92 -1.18
C GLY A 84 0.01 -17.57 -2.59
N ARG A 85 -1.27 -17.20 -2.71
CA ARG A 85 -1.88 -16.73 -3.97
C ARG A 85 -1.42 -15.33 -4.33
N VAL A 86 -0.92 -15.15 -5.54
CA VAL A 86 -0.35 -13.90 -6.05
C VAL A 86 -1.10 -13.44 -7.29
N VAL A 87 -1.45 -12.16 -7.30
CA VAL A 87 -2.02 -11.48 -8.48
C VAL A 87 -1.09 -10.36 -8.90
N ILE A 88 -0.59 -10.42 -10.13
CA ILE A 88 0.28 -9.39 -10.72
C ILE A 88 -0.51 -8.59 -11.73
N PHE A 89 -0.64 -7.29 -11.49
CA PHE A 89 -1.21 -6.33 -12.43
C PHE A 89 -0.09 -5.47 -13.02
N SER A 90 0.26 -5.69 -14.29
CA SER A 90 1.42 -5.07 -14.92
C SER A 90 1.15 -4.74 -16.38
N ARG A 91 1.92 -3.82 -16.95
CA ARG A 91 1.81 -3.50 -18.39
C ARG A 91 2.56 -4.50 -19.26
N ASP A 92 3.84 -4.69 -18.96
CA ASP A 92 4.81 -5.39 -19.83
C ASP A 92 5.59 -6.49 -19.10
N MET A 93 5.59 -6.50 -17.76
CA MET A 93 6.38 -7.44 -16.94
C MET A 93 7.87 -7.52 -17.32
N SER A 94 8.44 -6.45 -17.88
CA SER A 94 9.86 -6.40 -18.29
C SER A 94 10.85 -6.73 -17.16
N TRP A 95 10.46 -6.53 -15.90
CA TRP A 95 11.25 -6.86 -14.71
C TRP A 95 11.34 -8.37 -14.40
N ALA A 96 10.45 -9.19 -14.99
CA ALA A 96 10.36 -10.63 -14.75
C ALA A 96 11.29 -11.46 -15.64
N ALA A 97 12.17 -10.82 -16.42
CA ALA A 97 13.10 -11.50 -17.31
C ALA A 97 14.24 -12.24 -16.57
N GLU A 98 14.50 -11.92 -15.30
CA GLU A 98 15.53 -12.59 -14.51
C GLU A 98 15.16 -14.04 -14.17
N ASP A 99 16.10 -14.97 -14.33
CA ASP A 99 15.89 -16.42 -14.13
C ASP A 99 15.26 -16.77 -12.77
N ASP A 100 15.69 -16.11 -11.70
CA ASP A 100 15.18 -16.38 -10.35
C ASP A 100 13.70 -15.98 -10.21
N ILE A 101 13.30 -14.86 -10.84
CA ILE A 101 11.90 -14.45 -10.89
C ILE A 101 11.10 -15.43 -11.73
N GLN A 102 11.61 -15.84 -12.89
CA GLN A 102 10.91 -16.81 -13.75
C GLN A 102 10.69 -18.14 -13.05
N LYS A 103 11.69 -18.66 -12.32
CA LYS A 103 11.55 -19.86 -11.49
C LYS A 103 10.50 -19.69 -10.40
N LEU A 104 10.49 -18.55 -9.71
CA LEU A 104 9.49 -18.24 -8.69
C LEU A 104 8.08 -18.20 -9.27
N LEU A 105 7.88 -17.49 -10.38
CA LEU A 105 6.60 -17.40 -11.08
C LEU A 105 6.15 -18.77 -11.59
N THR A 106 7.07 -19.58 -12.13
CA THR A 106 6.77 -20.95 -12.59
C THR A 106 6.31 -21.82 -11.42
N SER A 107 7.01 -21.77 -10.28
CA SER A 107 6.59 -22.51 -9.09
C SER A 107 5.19 -22.09 -8.60
N LYS A 108 4.86 -20.80 -8.69
CA LYS A 108 3.54 -20.27 -8.37
C LYS A 108 2.46 -20.70 -9.38
N ALA A 109 2.80 -20.73 -10.66
CA ALA A 109 1.93 -21.21 -11.71
C ALA A 109 1.58 -22.69 -11.53
N GLU A 110 2.58 -23.54 -11.26
CA GLU A 110 2.41 -24.99 -11.03
C GLU A 110 1.49 -25.29 -9.84
N LYS A 111 1.55 -24.45 -8.79
CA LYS A 111 0.66 -24.53 -7.63
C LYS A 111 -0.73 -23.93 -7.88
N LYS A 112 -1.00 -23.41 -9.08
CA LYS A 112 -2.23 -22.66 -9.43
C LYS A 112 -2.46 -21.46 -8.51
N GLU A 113 -1.38 -20.85 -8.05
CA GLU A 113 -1.37 -19.70 -7.15
C GLU A 113 -1.12 -18.38 -7.88
N LEU A 114 -0.89 -18.40 -9.19
CA LEU A 114 -0.50 -17.22 -9.97
C LEU A 114 -1.63 -16.75 -10.89
N THR A 115 -2.03 -15.49 -10.72
CA THR A 115 -2.84 -14.76 -11.70
C THR A 115 -2.05 -13.57 -12.22
N ILE A 116 -2.02 -13.37 -13.54
CA ILE A 116 -1.36 -12.24 -14.18
C ILE A 116 -2.39 -11.49 -15.03
N CYS A 117 -2.51 -10.19 -14.78
CA CYS A 117 -3.28 -9.25 -15.59
C CYS A 117 -2.30 -8.35 -16.35
N LEU A 118 -2.33 -8.41 -17.68
CA LEU A 118 -1.42 -7.66 -18.54
C LEU A 118 -2.06 -7.07 -19.78
N GLU A 119 -1.39 -6.12 -20.44
CA GLU A 119 -1.94 -5.47 -21.62
C GLU A 119 -2.00 -6.46 -22.80
N ASN A 120 -0.86 -7.05 -23.15
CA ASN A 120 -0.71 -8.01 -24.24
C ASN A 120 -0.08 -9.29 -23.71
N GLU A 121 -0.46 -10.45 -24.24
CA GLU A 121 0.29 -11.69 -23.96
C GLU A 121 1.76 -11.54 -24.42
N ILE A 122 2.68 -12.07 -23.62
CA ILE A 122 4.11 -12.15 -23.90
C ILE A 122 4.58 -13.61 -23.85
N PRO A 123 5.75 -13.97 -24.42
CA PRO A 123 6.22 -15.35 -24.41
C PRO A 123 6.23 -16.00 -23.02
N LEU A 124 6.70 -15.26 -22.01
CA LEU A 124 6.70 -15.69 -20.61
C LEU A 124 5.29 -16.03 -20.10
N THR A 125 4.27 -15.24 -20.42
CA THR A 125 2.91 -15.53 -19.94
C THR A 125 2.32 -16.77 -20.61
N ASN A 126 2.71 -17.08 -21.85
CA ASN A 126 2.26 -18.30 -22.53
C ASN A 126 2.82 -19.54 -21.84
N GLU A 127 4.11 -19.52 -21.48
CA GLU A 127 4.75 -20.59 -20.71
C GLU A 127 4.10 -20.77 -19.33
N LEU A 128 3.86 -19.66 -18.62
CA LEU A 128 3.21 -19.70 -17.30
C LEU A 128 1.76 -20.19 -17.38
N LYS A 129 1.03 -19.86 -18.46
CA LYS A 129 -0.33 -20.35 -18.72
C LYS A 129 -0.35 -21.87 -18.85
N LEU A 130 0.59 -22.45 -19.60
CA LEU A 130 0.75 -23.90 -19.74
C LEU A 130 1.07 -24.58 -18.40
N LYS A 131 1.77 -23.87 -17.51
CA LYS A 131 2.11 -24.32 -16.16
C LYS A 131 0.95 -24.19 -15.15
N GLY A 132 -0.17 -23.58 -15.52
CA GLY A 132 -1.36 -23.45 -14.66
C GLY A 132 -1.61 -22.05 -14.11
N ALA A 133 -0.88 -21.03 -14.55
CA ALA A 133 -1.21 -19.63 -14.22
C ALA A 133 -2.49 -19.18 -14.93
N THR A 134 -3.27 -18.33 -14.26
CA THR A 134 -4.40 -17.63 -14.88
C THR A 134 -3.88 -16.35 -15.54
N ILE A 135 -4.00 -16.24 -16.86
CA ILE A 135 -3.57 -15.06 -17.61
C ILE A 135 -4.80 -14.30 -18.12
N VAL A 136 -4.87 -13.00 -17.81
CA VAL A 136 -5.94 -12.10 -18.21
C VAL A 136 -5.35 -10.94 -18.98
N THR A 137 -5.76 -10.74 -20.23
CA THR A 137 -5.38 -9.56 -20.99
C THR A 137 -6.45 -8.49 -20.94
N TYR A 138 -6.05 -7.21 -20.99
CA TYR A 138 -6.98 -6.07 -20.94
C TYR A 138 -6.89 -5.13 -22.15
N LYS A 139 -6.15 -5.50 -23.20
CA LYS A 139 -6.03 -4.68 -24.42
C LYS A 139 -7.37 -4.34 -25.08
N HIS A 140 -8.32 -5.26 -25.09
CA HIS A 140 -9.61 -5.08 -25.77
C HIS A 140 -10.51 -4.04 -25.13
N TYR A 141 -10.21 -3.58 -23.91
CA TYR A 141 -10.98 -2.51 -23.25
C TYR A 141 -10.64 -1.10 -23.75
N GLY A 142 -9.68 -0.95 -24.68
CA GLY A 142 -9.30 0.36 -25.23
C GLY A 142 -8.68 1.33 -24.21
N HIS A 143 -8.37 0.84 -23.01
CA HIS A 143 -7.78 1.62 -21.93
C HIS A 143 -6.55 0.89 -21.38
N VAL A 144 -5.46 1.64 -21.19
CA VAL A 144 -4.23 1.14 -20.58
C VAL A 144 -4.07 1.76 -19.21
N PRO A 145 -4.43 1.05 -18.12
CA PRO A 145 -4.24 1.56 -16.78
C PRO A 145 -2.77 1.96 -16.55
N ARG A 146 -2.59 3.09 -15.87
CA ARG A 146 -1.27 3.52 -15.40
C ARG A 146 -0.85 2.78 -14.14
N SER A 147 -1.81 2.21 -13.42
CA SER A 147 -1.60 1.45 -12.19
C SER A 147 -0.82 0.18 -12.46
N ARG A 148 0.18 -0.09 -11.63
CA ARG A 148 0.93 -1.34 -11.58
C ARG A 148 0.97 -1.79 -10.13
N PHE A 149 0.51 -3.00 -9.85
CA PHE A 149 0.46 -3.50 -8.50
C PHE A 149 0.58 -5.00 -8.43
N THR A 150 0.90 -5.51 -7.25
CA THR A 150 0.98 -6.96 -7.00
C THR A 150 0.36 -7.25 -5.66
N ILE A 151 -0.68 -8.09 -5.66
CA ILE A 151 -1.37 -8.57 -4.48
C ILE A 151 -0.78 -9.91 -4.08
N VAL A 152 -0.46 -10.07 -2.79
CA VAL A 152 -0.07 -11.34 -2.19
C VAL A 152 -1.13 -11.77 -1.19
N ASP A 153 -1.26 -13.08 -1.03
CA ASP A 153 -2.31 -13.72 -0.22
C ASP A 153 -3.71 -13.32 -0.69
N TYR A 154 -3.90 -13.22 -2.01
CA TYR A 154 -5.18 -12.86 -2.62
C TYR A 154 -6.29 -13.80 -2.17
N GLU A 155 -7.46 -13.24 -1.85
CA GLU A 155 -8.64 -13.93 -1.26
C GLU A 155 -8.39 -14.59 0.10
N ARG A 156 -7.33 -14.19 0.82
CA ARG A 156 -7.06 -14.66 2.19
C ARG A 156 -7.01 -13.51 3.19
N ASP A 157 -7.25 -13.85 4.45
CA ASP A 157 -6.99 -12.94 5.55
C ASP A 157 -5.52 -12.54 5.57
N GLY A 158 -5.25 -11.25 5.71
CA GLY A 158 -3.90 -10.70 5.64
C GLY A 158 -3.39 -10.38 4.24
N ALA A 159 -4.26 -10.37 3.22
CA ALA A 159 -3.91 -9.92 1.87
C ALA A 159 -3.26 -8.53 1.87
N ARG A 160 -2.25 -8.35 1.01
CA ARG A 160 -1.48 -7.11 0.89
C ARG A 160 -1.23 -6.76 -0.56
N VAL A 161 -1.22 -5.47 -0.87
CA VAL A 161 -0.93 -4.95 -2.20
C VAL A 161 0.33 -4.08 -2.18
N ALA A 162 1.24 -4.34 -3.11
CA ALA A 162 2.37 -3.48 -3.43
C ALA A 162 2.03 -2.69 -4.70
N VAL A 163 2.09 -1.36 -4.64
CA VAL A 163 1.75 -0.46 -5.75
C VAL A 163 3.00 0.29 -6.19
N GLY A 164 3.36 0.15 -7.46
CA GLY A 164 4.46 0.90 -8.07
C GLY A 164 3.99 2.28 -8.54
N VAL A 165 4.60 3.34 -8.02
CA VAL A 165 4.29 4.74 -8.36
C VAL A 165 5.57 5.48 -8.74
N LYS A 166 5.52 6.32 -9.77
CA LYS A 166 6.61 7.27 -10.06
C LYS A 166 6.40 8.53 -9.22
N MET A 167 7.34 8.88 -8.35
CA MET A 167 7.33 10.12 -7.58
C MET A 167 8.65 10.86 -7.75
N GLY A 168 8.61 12.08 -8.28
CA GLY A 168 9.81 12.92 -8.43
C GLY A 168 10.92 12.31 -9.31
N GLY A 169 10.58 11.46 -10.27
CA GLY A 169 11.54 10.74 -11.11
C GLY A 169 11.96 9.37 -10.57
N ASP A 170 11.73 9.09 -9.29
CA ASP A 170 12.03 7.81 -8.66
C ASP A 170 10.85 6.82 -8.76
N HIS A 171 11.15 5.53 -8.82
CA HIS A 171 10.16 4.46 -8.66
C HIS A 171 10.00 4.15 -7.16
N VAL A 172 8.78 4.30 -6.66
CA VAL A 172 8.43 4.05 -5.26
C VAL A 172 7.46 2.90 -5.20
N ILE A 173 7.67 1.98 -4.27
CA ILE A 173 6.70 0.92 -4.00
C ILE A 173 6.02 1.23 -2.67
N GLN A 174 4.69 1.28 -2.72
CA GLN A 174 3.84 1.51 -1.57
C GLN A 174 3.10 0.22 -1.22
N GLU A 175 3.18 -0.18 0.05
CA GLU A 175 2.53 -1.37 0.57
C GLU A 175 1.26 -0.98 1.32
N TYR A 176 0.15 -1.66 1.02
CA TYR A 176 -1.11 -1.48 1.73
C TYR A 176 -1.67 -2.84 2.15
N ARG A 177 -2.25 -2.92 3.33
CA ARG A 177 -2.93 -4.13 3.81
C ARG A 177 -4.43 -4.06 3.49
N SER A 178 -5.06 -5.21 3.31
CA SER A 178 -6.51 -5.30 3.26
C SER A 178 -7.15 -4.63 4.48
N GLY A 179 -8.26 -3.91 4.26
CA GLY A 179 -8.99 -3.16 5.29
C GLY A 179 -8.33 -1.85 5.77
N THR A 180 -7.10 -1.54 5.36
CA THR A 180 -6.39 -0.34 5.86
C THR A 180 -6.43 0.86 4.91
N HIS A 181 -6.56 0.62 3.60
CA HIS A 181 -6.53 1.68 2.60
C HIS A 181 -7.43 1.35 1.39
N PRO A 182 -8.18 2.33 0.83
CA PRO A 182 -9.05 2.10 -0.33
C PRO A 182 -8.30 1.60 -1.58
N PHE A 183 -6.98 1.80 -1.66
CA PHE A 183 -6.15 1.27 -2.75
C PHE A 183 -6.27 -0.25 -2.87
N PHE A 184 -6.37 -0.98 -1.75
CA PHE A 184 -6.54 -2.42 -1.80
C PHE A 184 -7.90 -2.78 -2.41
N ALA A 185 -8.98 -2.16 -1.94
CA ALA A 185 -10.33 -2.41 -2.45
C ALA A 185 -10.44 -2.12 -3.95
N VAL A 186 -9.93 -0.96 -4.40
CA VAL A 186 -9.93 -0.60 -5.83
C VAL A 186 -9.08 -1.56 -6.66
N ALA A 187 -7.92 -1.99 -6.16
CA ALA A 187 -7.08 -2.97 -6.84
C ALA A 187 -7.80 -4.32 -6.97
N GLU A 188 -8.42 -4.78 -5.89
CA GLU A 188 -9.21 -6.02 -5.85
C GLU A 188 -10.41 -5.95 -6.81
N ASP A 189 -11.17 -4.85 -6.79
CA ASP A 189 -12.30 -4.65 -7.69
C ASP A 189 -11.86 -4.68 -9.16
N LEU A 190 -10.72 -4.05 -9.49
CA LEU A 190 -10.19 -4.09 -10.85
C LEU A 190 -9.87 -5.52 -11.30
N ILE A 191 -9.27 -6.34 -10.44
CA ILE A 191 -9.02 -7.76 -10.71
C ILE A 191 -10.33 -8.52 -10.89
N LYS A 192 -11.32 -8.28 -10.03
CA LYS A 192 -12.65 -8.93 -10.11
C LYS A 192 -13.37 -8.57 -11.41
N PHE A 193 -13.34 -7.31 -11.82
CA PHE A 193 -13.95 -6.88 -13.10
C PHE A 193 -13.31 -7.58 -14.30
N LEU A 194 -11.97 -7.65 -14.32
CA LEU A 194 -11.23 -8.26 -15.43
C LEU A 194 -11.34 -9.79 -15.46
N THR A 195 -11.46 -10.43 -14.31
CA THR A 195 -11.64 -11.89 -14.24
C THR A 195 -13.08 -12.30 -14.48
N ALA A 196 -14.07 -11.48 -14.09
CA ALA A 196 -15.48 -11.75 -14.34
C ALA A 196 -15.84 -11.62 -15.83
N SER A 197 -15.23 -10.68 -16.54
CA SER A 197 -15.42 -10.53 -17.98
C SER A 197 -14.89 -11.70 -18.79
N LEU A 198 -13.90 -12.44 -18.30
CA LEU A 198 -13.46 -13.71 -18.90
C LEU A 198 -14.45 -14.87 -18.72
N LYS A 199 -15.33 -14.80 -17.71
CA LYS A 199 -16.31 -15.87 -17.41
C LYS A 199 -17.60 -15.74 -18.20
N LYS A 200 -17.87 -14.59 -18.81
CA LYS A 200 -19.02 -14.47 -19.73
C LYS A 200 -18.60 -15.09 -21.06
N PRO A 201 -19.27 -16.17 -21.53
CA PRO A 201 -19.12 -16.55 -22.92
C PRO A 201 -19.57 -15.36 -23.77
N ASP A 202 -18.88 -15.12 -24.88
CA ASP A 202 -19.27 -14.15 -25.90
C ASP A 202 -20.73 -14.39 -26.31
N VAL A 203 -21.64 -13.69 -25.64
CA VAL A 203 -22.98 -13.42 -26.13
C VAL A 203 -22.93 -11.95 -26.48
N GLN A 204 -22.50 -11.66 -27.71
CA GLN A 204 -23.24 -10.78 -28.62
C GLN A 204 -22.54 -10.64 -29.98
N ASN A 205 -23.27 -11.16 -30.98
CA ASN A 205 -23.45 -10.72 -32.37
C ASN A 205 -22.31 -10.87 -33.38
#